data_AF-A0A094D677-F1
#
_entry.id   AF-A0A094D677-F1
#
_cell.length_a   1.000
_cell.length_b   1.000
_cell.length_c   1.000
_cell.angle_alpha   90.00
_cell.angle_beta   90.00
_cell.angle_gamma   90.00
#
_symmetry.space_group_name_H-M   'P 1'
#
loop_
_entity.id
_entity.type
_entity.pdbx_description
1 polymer ?
#
loop_
_entity_poly.entity_id
_entity_poly.type
_entity_poly.pdbx_seq_one_letter_code
_entity_poly.pdbx_strand_id
1 'polypeptide(L)'
;MSVEIGGANGLQRLLWGSSKNYNRVCVDADLMGRAYPNYGQNTLTARESGQTDEDLDVDQVLRAPAIEIGSYIGMIGKPTTADHVERYGVLNTMSSAWRIGRCINRAKLSNTIGTVTDQIIDELGGSSAAKLLFTGKIIGVERKLLKGHSYGEVIVEEMPASEEDKGKLAYAPTAQGGQLRVPLTNENIYAKHIAEDGTETFVAMVPDLIAILDAQTGKALGVPEFRYGVIVHVLGIAASPRWTDSPRGLEIGGLATFGYDIPYKPLGTYVKPKSVVLEFA
;
A
#
# COMPACT_ATOMS: atom_id res chain seq x y z
N MET A 1 -3.09 18.33 2.59
CA MET A 1 -2.55 16.99 2.27
C MET A 1 -3.38 15.94 3.00
N SER A 2 -3.29 14.68 2.62
CA SER A 2 -3.85 13.57 3.40
C SER A 2 -2.79 13.05 4.39
N VAL A 3 -3.22 12.31 5.41
CA VAL A 3 -2.29 11.58 6.30
C VAL A 3 -1.67 10.40 5.56
N GLU A 4 -2.48 9.72 4.74
CA GLU A 4 -2.10 8.52 3.99
C GLU A 4 -2.68 8.54 2.57
N ILE A 5 -2.34 7.55 1.76
CA ILE A 5 -2.84 7.36 0.39
C ILE A 5 -3.62 6.05 0.24
N GLY A 6 -4.58 5.82 1.13
CA GLY A 6 -5.47 4.66 1.13
C GLY A 6 -6.95 5.04 1.13
N GLY A 7 -7.76 4.30 0.38
CA GLY A 7 -9.23 4.38 0.41
C GLY A 7 -9.81 5.80 0.44
N ALA A 8 -10.75 6.03 1.38
CA ALA A 8 -11.38 7.34 1.56
C ALA A 8 -10.40 8.39 2.11
N ASN A 9 -9.41 8.00 2.92
CA ASN A 9 -8.46 8.91 3.57
C ASN A 9 -7.59 9.65 2.53
N GLY A 10 -7.20 8.98 1.44
CA GLY A 10 -6.51 9.61 0.31
C GLY A 10 -7.36 10.63 -0.45
N LEU A 11 -8.69 10.45 -0.48
CA LEU A 11 -9.62 11.30 -1.24
C LEU A 11 -10.18 12.47 -0.44
N GLN A 12 -10.26 12.37 0.89
CA GLN A 12 -10.92 13.35 1.76
C GLN A 12 -10.47 14.78 1.50
N ARG A 13 -9.17 15.01 1.26
CA ARG A 13 -8.63 16.35 1.00
C ARG A 13 -9.23 17.03 -0.25
N LEU A 14 -9.65 16.25 -1.25
CA LEU A 14 -10.27 16.78 -2.47
C LEU A 14 -11.66 17.34 -2.20
N LEU A 15 -12.37 16.84 -1.18
CA LEU A 15 -13.65 17.40 -0.75
C LEU A 15 -13.46 18.83 -0.22
N TRP A 16 -12.39 19.06 0.54
CA TRP A 16 -12.04 20.40 1.03
C TRP A 16 -11.57 21.32 -0.09
N GLY A 17 -10.79 20.81 -1.05
CA GLY A 17 -10.31 21.61 -2.17
C GLY A 17 -11.39 21.98 -3.18
N SER A 18 -12.33 21.08 -3.46
CA SER A 18 -13.46 21.33 -4.36
C SER A 18 -14.62 22.10 -3.72
N SER A 19 -14.60 22.27 -2.39
CA SER A 19 -15.63 23.01 -1.67
C SER A 19 -15.58 24.50 -1.99
N LYS A 20 -16.74 25.06 -2.37
CA LYS A 20 -16.93 26.51 -2.55
C LYS A 20 -16.66 27.32 -1.28
N ASN A 21 -16.77 26.68 -0.10
CA ASN A 21 -16.63 27.35 1.20
C ASN A 21 -15.18 27.40 1.70
N TYR A 22 -14.38 26.38 1.35
CA TYR A 22 -12.99 26.29 1.81
C TYR A 22 -12.01 26.74 0.73
N ASN A 23 -12.23 26.32 -0.52
CA ASN A 23 -11.43 26.65 -1.69
C ASN A 23 -9.91 26.61 -1.40
N ARG A 24 -9.46 25.52 -0.77
CA ARG A 24 -8.06 25.35 -0.34
C ARG A 24 -7.29 24.49 -1.32
N VAL A 25 -6.01 24.81 -1.52
CA VAL A 25 -5.11 24.02 -2.37
C VAL A 25 -4.90 22.64 -1.78
N CYS A 26 -5.13 21.60 -2.59
CA CYS A 26 -4.76 20.24 -2.24
C CYS A 26 -3.28 20.01 -2.54
N VAL A 27 -2.47 19.92 -1.48
CA VAL A 27 -1.05 19.57 -1.61
C VAL A 27 -0.90 18.11 -2.06
N ASP A 28 -0.13 17.88 -3.14
CA ASP A 28 0.17 16.54 -3.66
C ASP A 28 1.25 15.80 -2.88
N ALA A 29 0.90 15.40 -1.65
CA ALA A 29 1.73 14.61 -0.77
C ALA A 29 0.86 13.94 0.30
N ASP A 30 1.40 12.94 0.99
CA ASP A 30 0.87 12.46 2.25
C ASP A 30 2.02 12.09 3.21
N LEU A 31 1.70 11.60 4.41
CA LEU A 31 2.66 11.30 5.46
C LEU A 31 3.00 9.81 5.56
N MET A 32 2.56 8.97 4.64
CA MET A 32 2.82 7.53 4.67
C MET A 32 3.32 6.97 3.33
N GLY A 33 2.85 7.48 2.20
CA GLY A 33 3.10 6.89 0.87
C GLY A 33 2.42 5.53 0.65
N ARG A 34 1.69 5.07 1.65
CA ARG A 34 0.87 3.86 1.74
C ARG A 34 -0.22 4.12 2.78
N ALA A 35 -0.90 3.07 3.25
CA ALA A 35 -1.68 3.10 4.48
C ALA A 35 -0.96 2.31 5.59
N TYR A 36 -1.15 2.75 6.83
CA TYR A 36 -0.71 2.05 8.03
C TYR A 36 -1.86 1.88 9.02
N PRO A 37 -1.83 0.86 9.88
CA PRO A 37 -2.94 0.62 10.82
C PRO A 37 -3.07 1.68 11.92
N ASN A 38 -1.97 2.35 12.24
CA ASN A 38 -1.87 3.26 13.38
C ASN A 38 -1.43 4.67 12.92
N TYR A 39 -2.04 5.72 13.47
CA TYR A 39 -1.76 7.11 13.15
C TYR A 39 -0.30 7.50 13.41
N GLY A 40 0.30 6.97 14.47
CA GLY A 40 1.71 7.19 14.80
C GLY A 40 2.70 6.63 13.75
N GLN A 41 2.23 5.75 12.85
CA GLN A 41 3.03 5.24 11.75
C GLN A 41 2.99 6.20 10.55
N ASN A 42 3.61 7.36 10.73
CA ASN A 42 3.77 8.35 9.67
C ASN A 42 5.22 8.86 9.58
N THR A 43 5.56 9.50 8.46
CA THR A 43 6.92 9.95 8.15
C THR A 43 7.37 11.15 8.97
N LEU A 44 6.46 11.90 9.62
CA LEU A 44 6.86 12.91 10.61
C LEU A 44 7.41 12.20 11.85
N THR A 45 6.69 11.22 12.38
CA THR A 45 7.14 10.42 13.53
C THR A 45 8.41 9.62 13.24
N ALA A 46 8.59 9.18 11.99
CA ALA A 46 9.80 8.50 11.55
C ALA A 46 11.06 9.39 11.48
N ARG A 47 10.91 10.72 11.49
CA ARG A 47 11.97 11.68 11.11
C ARG A 47 12.20 12.82 12.09
N GLU A 48 11.16 13.29 12.78
CA GLU A 48 11.30 14.34 13.77
C GLU A 48 11.84 13.77 15.08
N SER A 49 13.00 14.26 15.51
CA SER A 49 13.56 13.97 16.83
C SER A 49 12.69 14.62 17.90
N GLY A 50 12.18 13.83 18.85
CA GLY A 50 11.44 14.32 20.02
C GLY A 50 9.96 13.97 20.09
N GLN A 51 9.40 13.26 19.10
CA GLN A 51 8.13 12.55 19.28
C GLN A 51 8.38 11.31 20.14
N THR A 52 7.69 11.23 21.29
CA THR A 52 7.86 10.16 22.29
C THR A 52 6.91 9.00 21.99
N ASP A 53 7.12 7.84 22.60
CA ASP A 53 6.21 6.69 22.48
C ASP A 53 4.79 6.99 23.03
N GLU A 54 4.59 8.11 23.73
CA GLU A 54 3.26 8.62 24.11
C GLU A 54 2.42 9.02 22.87
N ASP A 55 3.04 9.40 21.76
CA ASP A 55 2.35 9.66 20.48
C ASP A 55 1.77 8.38 19.84
N LEU A 56 2.24 7.19 20.25
CA LEU A 56 1.69 5.91 19.80
C LEU A 56 0.37 5.53 20.50
N ASP A 57 0.10 6.11 21.68
CA ASP A 57 -1.13 5.85 22.45
C ASP A 57 -2.32 6.72 21.98
N VAL A 58 -2.05 7.68 21.08
CA VAL A 58 -3.08 8.54 20.46
C VAL A 58 -4.14 7.70 19.76
N ASP A 59 -3.77 6.58 19.13
CA ASP A 59 -4.75 5.71 18.47
C ASP A 59 -5.73 5.07 19.45
N GLN A 60 -5.31 4.72 20.67
CA GLN A 60 -6.25 4.17 21.66
C GLN A 60 -7.28 5.22 22.06
N VAL A 61 -6.83 6.46 22.29
CA VAL A 61 -7.68 7.59 22.64
C VAL A 61 -8.62 7.97 21.49
N LEU A 62 -8.17 7.89 20.24
CA LEU A 62 -8.99 8.21 19.06
C LEU A 62 -9.95 7.09 18.67
N ARG A 63 -9.57 5.81 18.86
CA ARG A 63 -10.40 4.65 18.48
C ARG A 63 -11.55 4.42 19.45
N ALA A 64 -11.34 4.65 20.74
CA ALA A 64 -12.38 4.49 21.76
C ALA A 64 -13.70 5.25 21.43
N PRO A 65 -13.69 6.57 21.15
CA PRO A 65 -14.91 7.28 20.78
C PRO A 65 -15.45 6.83 19.41
N ALA A 66 -14.59 6.49 18.44
CA ALA A 66 -15.03 6.02 17.13
C ALA A 66 -15.87 4.75 17.23
N ILE A 67 -15.50 3.80 18.11
CA ILE A 67 -16.27 2.58 18.36
C ILE A 67 -17.66 2.93 18.94
N GLU A 68 -17.73 3.87 19.87
CA GLU A 68 -18.96 4.26 20.56
C GLU A 68 -19.96 5.00 19.64
N ILE A 69 -19.48 5.89 18.77
CA ILE A 69 -20.33 6.81 17.99
C ILE A 69 -20.73 6.29 16.60
N GLY A 70 -20.54 5.00 16.32
CA GLY A 70 -20.96 4.38 15.05
C GLY A 70 -19.84 4.17 14.03
N SER A 71 -18.62 3.92 14.49
CA SER A 71 -17.44 3.49 13.70
C SER A 71 -16.86 4.52 12.72
N TYR A 72 -17.25 5.79 12.80
CA TYR A 72 -16.71 6.85 11.95
C TYR A 72 -16.53 8.16 12.72
N ILE A 73 -15.32 8.71 12.70
CA ILE A 73 -15.01 10.02 13.27
C ILE A 73 -14.13 10.81 12.30
N GLY A 74 -14.38 12.11 12.18
CA GLY A 74 -13.49 13.02 11.48
C GLY A 74 -12.39 13.50 12.42
N MET A 75 -11.14 13.47 11.95
CA MET A 75 -10.00 14.01 12.69
C MET A 75 -9.24 15.02 11.83
N ILE A 76 -8.75 16.08 12.49
CA ILE A 76 -7.81 17.03 11.90
C ILE A 76 -6.52 16.92 12.73
N GLY A 77 -5.45 16.45 12.10
CA GLY A 77 -4.12 16.43 12.71
C GLY A 77 -3.57 17.84 12.92
N LYS A 78 -2.47 17.93 13.67
CA LYS A 78 -1.75 19.19 13.91
C LYS A 78 -1.45 19.89 12.57
N PRO A 79 -1.80 21.18 12.41
CA PRO A 79 -1.41 21.95 11.23
C PRO A 79 0.11 21.89 11.03
N THR A 80 0.53 21.72 9.78
CA THR A 80 1.94 21.60 9.40
C THR A 80 2.35 22.73 8.45
N THR A 81 3.65 22.95 8.30
CA THR A 81 4.24 23.98 7.42
C THR A 81 4.64 23.39 6.07
N ALA A 82 4.73 24.23 5.03
CA ALA A 82 5.19 23.78 3.72
C ALA A 82 6.58 23.12 3.79
N ASP A 83 7.47 23.72 4.59
CA ASP A 83 8.81 23.20 4.87
C ASP A 83 8.80 21.78 5.43
N HIS A 84 7.93 21.48 6.42
CA HIS A 84 7.80 20.13 6.94
C HIS A 84 7.25 19.15 5.90
N VAL A 85 6.30 19.58 5.07
CA VAL A 85 5.78 18.72 3.99
C VAL A 85 6.88 18.39 2.98
N GLU A 86 7.68 19.37 2.58
CA GLU A 86 8.79 19.16 1.66
C GLU A 86 9.86 18.23 2.23
N ARG A 87 10.18 18.39 3.53
CA ARG A 87 11.22 17.61 4.21
C ARG A 87 10.79 16.22 4.65
N TYR A 88 9.51 15.99 4.95
CA TYR A 88 9.09 14.74 5.57
C TYR A 88 7.95 14.04 4.83
N GLY A 89 7.17 14.76 4.03
CA GLY A 89 6.11 14.18 3.21
C GLY A 89 6.64 13.22 2.15
N VAL A 90 5.84 12.21 1.82
CA VAL A 90 5.96 11.46 0.59
C VAL A 90 5.23 12.23 -0.50
N LEU A 91 5.98 12.77 -1.45
CA LEU A 91 5.47 13.68 -2.47
C LEU A 91 4.87 12.91 -3.65
N ASN A 92 3.94 13.55 -4.36
CA ASN A 92 3.32 13.09 -5.60
C ASN A 92 2.49 11.80 -5.45
N THR A 93 1.96 11.52 -4.27
CA THR A 93 1.25 10.27 -4.00
C THR A 93 -0.15 10.24 -4.60
N MET A 94 -0.84 11.38 -4.71
CA MET A 94 -2.09 11.44 -5.48
C MET A 94 -1.82 11.41 -6.98
N SER A 95 -0.73 12.02 -7.45
CA SER A 95 -0.29 11.83 -8.83
C SER A 95 -0.08 10.35 -9.16
N SER A 96 0.58 9.60 -8.27
CA SER A 96 0.75 8.15 -8.40
C SER A 96 -0.59 7.42 -8.47
N ALA A 97 -1.49 7.66 -7.49
CA ALA A 97 -2.81 7.04 -7.45
C ALA A 97 -3.65 7.36 -8.71
N TRP A 98 -3.57 8.60 -9.20
CA TRP A 98 -4.25 9.01 -10.44
C TRP A 98 -3.69 8.29 -11.65
N ARG A 99 -2.37 8.11 -11.76
CA ARG A 99 -1.73 7.38 -12.87
C ARG A 99 -2.14 5.92 -12.90
N ILE A 100 -2.13 5.25 -11.75
CA ILE A 100 -2.62 3.88 -11.61
C ILE A 100 -4.09 3.79 -12.03
N GLY A 101 -4.94 4.68 -11.52
CA GLY A 101 -6.36 4.72 -11.88
C GLY A 101 -6.60 4.97 -13.37
N ARG A 102 -5.83 5.89 -13.98
CA ARG A 102 -5.87 6.16 -15.42
C ARG A 102 -5.39 4.96 -16.23
N CYS A 103 -4.32 4.31 -15.81
CA CYS A 103 -3.77 3.10 -16.42
C CYS A 103 -4.84 1.99 -16.47
N ILE A 104 -5.46 1.68 -15.33
CA ILE A 104 -6.54 0.68 -15.23
C ILE A 104 -7.72 1.07 -16.14
N ASN A 105 -8.14 2.33 -16.12
CA ASN A 105 -9.26 2.78 -16.95
C ASN A 105 -8.94 2.70 -18.44
N ARG A 106 -7.71 3.05 -18.85
CA ARG A 106 -7.25 2.92 -20.24
C ARG A 106 -7.22 1.45 -20.66
N ALA A 107 -6.62 0.58 -19.85
CA ALA A 107 -6.54 -0.85 -20.15
C ALA A 107 -7.93 -1.48 -20.34
N LYS A 108 -8.92 -1.04 -19.55
CA LYS A 108 -10.32 -1.43 -19.74
C LYS A 108 -10.89 -0.95 -21.08
N LEU A 109 -10.66 0.32 -21.45
CA LEU A 109 -11.18 0.90 -22.69
C LEU A 109 -10.47 0.35 -23.95
N SER A 110 -9.19 0.00 -23.86
CA SER A 110 -8.40 -0.57 -24.95
C SER A 110 -8.43 -2.10 -25.01
N ASN A 111 -9.19 -2.76 -24.12
CA ASN A 111 -9.25 -4.22 -24.00
C ASN A 111 -7.87 -4.88 -23.81
N THR A 112 -7.00 -4.26 -23.02
CA THR A 112 -5.65 -4.75 -22.68
C THR A 112 -5.53 -5.09 -21.20
N ILE A 113 -6.62 -5.59 -20.58
CA ILE A 113 -6.63 -5.84 -19.13
C ILE A 113 -5.63 -6.93 -18.72
N GLY A 114 -5.35 -7.89 -19.61
CA GLY A 114 -4.38 -8.95 -19.36
C GLY A 114 -2.94 -8.48 -19.12
N THR A 115 -2.60 -7.24 -19.51
CA THR A 115 -1.26 -6.64 -19.27
C THR A 115 -1.32 -5.45 -18.32
N VAL A 116 -2.44 -5.23 -17.63
CA VAL A 116 -2.65 -4.04 -16.79
C VAL A 116 -1.62 -3.97 -15.65
N THR A 117 -1.18 -5.10 -15.12
CA THR A 117 -0.17 -5.15 -14.06
C THR A 117 1.19 -4.66 -14.53
N ASP A 118 1.61 -5.02 -15.76
CA ASP A 118 2.85 -4.49 -16.34
C ASP A 118 2.75 -2.98 -16.54
N GLN A 119 1.62 -2.51 -17.08
CA GLN A 119 1.39 -1.07 -17.28
C GLN A 119 1.39 -0.29 -15.95
N ILE A 120 0.89 -0.89 -14.87
CA ILE A 120 0.97 -0.33 -13.51
C ILE A 120 2.44 -0.26 -13.05
N ILE A 121 3.23 -1.32 -13.27
CA ILE A 121 4.67 -1.33 -12.95
C ILE A 121 5.41 -0.22 -13.71
N ASP A 122 5.12 -0.03 -15.00
CA ASP A 122 5.69 1.03 -15.81
C ASP A 122 5.39 2.43 -15.25
N GLU A 123 4.13 2.69 -14.89
CA GLU A 123 3.70 3.97 -14.30
C GLU A 123 4.33 4.23 -12.92
N LEU A 124 4.71 3.17 -12.20
CA LEU A 124 5.36 3.22 -10.89
C LEU A 124 6.89 3.35 -10.95
N GLY A 125 7.48 3.46 -12.14
CA GLY A 125 8.92 3.60 -12.33
C GLY A 125 9.63 2.31 -12.72
N GLY A 126 8.90 1.31 -13.21
CA GLY A 126 9.43 0.06 -13.77
C GLY A 126 9.83 -0.97 -12.71
N SER A 127 10.46 -2.05 -13.18
CA SER A 127 10.82 -3.23 -12.36
C SER A 127 11.80 -2.97 -11.22
N SER A 128 12.49 -1.82 -11.23
CA SER A 128 13.31 -1.38 -10.10
C SER A 128 12.47 -0.89 -8.92
N ALA A 129 11.30 -0.30 -9.18
CA ALA A 129 10.45 0.34 -8.17
C ALA A 129 9.23 -0.51 -7.78
N ALA A 130 8.70 -1.31 -8.71
CA ALA A 130 7.57 -2.19 -8.45
C ALA A 130 7.81 -3.57 -9.08
N LYS A 131 7.32 -4.63 -8.44
CA LYS A 131 7.52 -6.01 -8.89
C LYS A 131 6.25 -6.82 -8.76
N LEU A 132 5.93 -7.57 -9.81
CA LEU A 132 5.00 -8.69 -9.68
C LEU A 132 5.63 -9.73 -8.75
N LEU A 133 5.04 -9.94 -7.59
CA LEU A 133 5.55 -10.87 -6.59
C LEU A 133 5.08 -12.29 -6.89
N PHE A 134 3.79 -12.43 -7.21
CA PHE A 134 3.14 -13.72 -7.38
C PHE A 134 1.84 -13.59 -8.19
N THR A 135 1.47 -14.64 -8.91
CA THR A 135 0.19 -14.74 -9.63
C THR A 135 -0.51 -16.01 -9.20
N GLY A 136 -1.80 -15.93 -8.90
CA GLY A 136 -2.50 -17.12 -8.44
C GLY A 136 -3.95 -16.88 -8.05
N LYS A 137 -4.51 -17.84 -7.32
CA LYS A 137 -5.89 -17.81 -6.82
C LYS A 137 -5.89 -17.78 -5.31
N ILE A 138 -6.76 -16.95 -4.72
CA ILE A 138 -6.98 -16.98 -3.28
C ILE A 138 -7.63 -18.31 -2.91
N ILE A 139 -6.93 -19.11 -2.09
CA ILE A 139 -7.42 -20.41 -1.59
C ILE A 139 -7.75 -20.40 -0.10
N GLY A 140 -7.37 -19.34 0.62
CA GLY A 140 -7.64 -19.21 2.04
C GLY A 140 -7.69 -17.74 2.45
N VAL A 141 -8.65 -17.40 3.30
CA VAL A 141 -8.75 -16.10 3.95
C VAL A 141 -9.15 -16.35 5.40
N GLU A 142 -8.22 -16.08 6.31
CA GLU A 142 -8.50 -16.03 7.74
C GLU A 142 -8.67 -14.57 8.14
N ARG A 143 -9.74 -14.26 8.87
CA ARG A 143 -9.98 -12.90 9.34
C ARG A 143 -10.66 -12.88 10.71
N LYS A 144 -10.10 -12.11 11.63
CA LYS A 144 -10.60 -11.86 12.98
C LYS A 144 -10.59 -10.36 13.25
N LEU A 145 -11.71 -9.80 13.70
CA LEU A 145 -11.72 -8.43 14.22
C LEU A 145 -11.31 -8.45 15.69
N LEU A 146 -10.29 -7.67 16.04
CA LEU A 146 -9.83 -7.47 17.41
C LEU A 146 -9.50 -5.98 17.60
N LYS A 147 -10.11 -5.34 18.60
CA LYS A 147 -9.88 -3.92 18.96
C LYS A 147 -9.94 -2.92 17.78
N GLY A 148 -10.83 -3.15 16.81
CA GLY A 148 -10.97 -2.28 15.63
C GLY A 148 -9.91 -2.49 14.54
N HIS A 149 -9.13 -3.58 14.61
CA HIS A 149 -8.25 -4.04 13.55
C HIS A 149 -8.72 -5.40 13.03
N SER A 150 -8.63 -5.59 11.71
CA SER A 150 -8.79 -6.90 11.06
C SER A 150 -7.43 -7.58 11.06
N TYR A 151 -7.27 -8.64 11.85
CA TYR A 151 -6.12 -9.55 11.81
C TYR A 151 -6.44 -10.74 10.94
N GLY A 152 -5.45 -11.28 10.23
CA GLY A 152 -5.70 -12.40 9.34
C GLY A 152 -4.52 -12.82 8.51
N GLU A 153 -4.78 -13.76 7.62
CA GLU A 153 -3.86 -14.21 6.58
C GLU A 153 -4.65 -14.50 5.31
N VAL A 154 -4.14 -14.05 4.17
CA VAL A 154 -4.61 -14.49 2.85
C VAL A 154 -3.57 -15.42 2.24
N ILE A 155 -4.04 -16.53 1.69
CA ILE A 155 -3.24 -17.56 1.06
C ILE A 155 -3.59 -17.58 -0.42
N VAL A 156 -2.58 -17.34 -1.26
CA VAL A 156 -2.67 -17.36 -2.71
C VAL A 156 -1.89 -18.56 -3.23
N GLU A 157 -2.53 -19.43 -3.99
CA GLU A 157 -1.87 -20.59 -4.61
C GLU A 157 -1.64 -20.31 -6.09
N GLU A 158 -0.48 -20.69 -6.60
CA GLU A 158 -0.20 -20.54 -8.03
C GLU A 158 -1.21 -21.34 -8.86
N MET A 159 -1.63 -20.77 -9.98
CA MET A 159 -2.44 -21.49 -10.96
C MET A 159 -1.56 -21.90 -12.15
N PRO A 160 -1.83 -23.06 -12.77
CA PRO A 160 -1.22 -23.40 -14.04
C PRO A 160 -1.48 -22.28 -15.05
N ALA A 161 -0.41 -21.75 -15.66
CA ALA A 161 -0.54 -20.76 -16.72
C ALA A 161 -1.34 -21.37 -17.88
N SER A 162 -2.44 -20.74 -18.28
CA SER A 162 -3.14 -21.14 -19.50
C SER A 162 -2.23 -20.89 -20.71
N GLU A 163 -2.41 -21.64 -21.80
CA GLU A 163 -1.66 -21.39 -23.04
C GLU A 163 -1.86 -19.96 -23.55
N GLU A 164 -3.02 -19.35 -23.26
CA GLU A 164 -3.29 -17.96 -23.60
C GLU A 164 -2.49 -16.97 -22.75
N ASP A 165 -2.12 -17.32 -21.51
CA ASP A 165 -1.42 -16.40 -20.59
C ASP A 165 0.10 -16.44 -20.74
N LYS A 166 0.64 -17.48 -21.38
CA LYS A 166 2.07 -17.60 -21.65
C LYS A 166 2.57 -16.44 -22.52
N GLY A 167 3.48 -15.65 -21.96
CA GLY A 167 4.11 -14.52 -22.65
C GLY A 167 3.27 -13.24 -22.72
N LYS A 168 2.11 -13.17 -22.05
CA LYS A 168 1.35 -11.92 -21.93
C LYS A 168 2.01 -10.90 -21.01
N LEU A 169 2.63 -11.38 -19.93
CA LEU A 169 3.28 -10.52 -18.94
C LEU A 169 4.75 -10.28 -19.32
N ALA A 170 5.13 -9.01 -19.41
CA ALA A 170 6.51 -8.58 -19.64
C ALA A 170 7.39 -8.77 -18.40
N TYR A 171 6.80 -8.64 -17.21
CA TYR A 171 7.51 -8.83 -15.94
C TYR A 171 7.20 -10.20 -15.35
N ALA A 172 8.23 -11.04 -15.23
CA ALA A 172 8.10 -12.33 -14.57
C ALA A 172 7.82 -12.16 -13.06
N PRO A 173 6.96 -13.00 -12.46
CA PRO A 173 6.77 -13.03 -11.02
C PRO A 173 8.08 -13.27 -10.27
N THR A 174 8.25 -12.61 -9.13
CA THR A 174 9.43 -12.76 -8.26
C THR A 174 9.52 -14.17 -7.68
N ALA A 175 8.37 -14.78 -7.39
CA ALA A 175 8.25 -16.16 -6.96
C ALA A 175 7.25 -16.91 -7.84
N GLN A 176 7.52 -18.19 -8.07
CA GLN A 176 6.72 -19.13 -8.87
C GLN A 176 6.66 -20.48 -8.15
N GLY A 177 5.64 -21.28 -8.44
CA GLY A 177 5.35 -22.52 -7.72
C GLY A 177 4.70 -22.31 -6.36
N GLY A 178 4.04 -23.34 -5.83
CA GLY A 178 3.57 -23.36 -4.44
C GLY A 178 2.58 -22.25 -4.07
N GLN A 179 2.80 -21.62 -2.92
CA GLN A 179 1.84 -20.69 -2.30
C GLN A 179 2.52 -19.41 -1.78
N LEU A 180 1.78 -18.30 -1.81
CA LEU A 180 2.13 -17.05 -1.15
C LEU A 180 1.20 -16.80 0.04
N ARG A 181 1.78 -16.60 1.22
CA ARG A 181 1.07 -16.24 2.45
C ARG A 181 1.31 -14.79 2.81
N VAL A 182 0.23 -14.06 3.04
CA VAL A 182 0.25 -12.62 3.34
C VAL A 182 -0.56 -12.37 4.62
N PRO A 183 0.07 -12.25 5.79
CA PRO A 183 -0.63 -11.80 6.98
C PRO A 183 -1.02 -10.33 6.86
N LEU A 184 -2.13 -9.99 7.52
CA LEU A 184 -2.72 -8.67 7.49
C LEU A 184 -3.11 -8.18 8.89
N THR A 185 -2.99 -6.87 9.08
CA THR A 185 -3.54 -6.12 10.23
C THR A 185 -4.14 -4.83 9.68
N ASN A 186 -5.37 -4.85 9.17
CA ASN A 186 -5.97 -3.87 8.23
C ASN A 186 -5.21 -3.70 6.90
N GLU A 187 -3.90 -3.84 6.91
CA GLU A 187 -2.98 -3.73 5.77
C GLU A 187 -2.13 -5.00 5.64
N ASN A 188 -1.64 -5.26 4.42
CA ASN A 188 -0.74 -6.38 4.14
C ASN A 188 0.65 -6.13 4.72
N ILE A 189 1.19 -7.09 5.48
CA ILE A 189 2.39 -6.90 6.31
C ILE A 189 3.67 -7.41 5.64
N TYR A 190 3.66 -8.67 5.20
CA TYR A 190 4.72 -9.26 4.39
C TYR A 190 4.14 -10.27 3.40
N ALA A 191 4.95 -10.67 2.43
CA ALA A 191 4.64 -11.73 1.49
C ALA A 191 5.69 -12.84 1.65
N LYS A 192 5.27 -13.99 2.15
CA LYS A 192 6.10 -15.18 2.34
C LYS A 192 5.72 -16.23 1.31
N HIS A 193 6.65 -16.54 0.42
CA HIS A 193 6.52 -17.63 -0.55
C HIS A 193 6.91 -18.95 0.11
N ILE A 194 6.13 -19.99 -0.15
CA ILE A 194 6.37 -21.38 0.24
C ILE A 194 6.38 -22.17 -1.07
N ALA A 195 7.57 -22.59 -1.50
CA ALA A 195 7.76 -23.39 -2.71
C ALA A 195 7.18 -24.81 -2.54
N GLU A 196 7.06 -25.56 -3.63
CA GLU A 196 6.52 -26.93 -3.61
C GLU A 196 7.36 -27.90 -2.77
N ASP A 197 8.66 -27.63 -2.64
CA ASP A 197 9.59 -28.39 -1.79
C ASP A 197 9.53 -27.98 -0.30
N GLY A 198 8.69 -27.01 0.04
CA GLY A 198 8.54 -26.46 1.39
C GLY A 198 9.51 -25.32 1.74
N THR A 199 10.37 -24.88 0.81
CA THR A 199 11.29 -23.76 1.04
C THR A 199 10.52 -22.46 1.26
N GLU A 200 10.79 -21.77 2.37
CA GLU A 200 10.17 -20.50 2.69
C GLU A 200 11.08 -19.30 2.35
N THR A 201 10.56 -18.29 1.65
CA THR A 201 11.29 -17.05 1.31
C THR A 201 10.39 -15.83 1.45
N PHE A 202 10.86 -14.79 2.13
CA PHE A 202 10.18 -13.49 2.15
C PHE A 202 10.49 -12.72 0.85
N VAL A 203 9.46 -12.44 0.06
CA VAL A 203 9.59 -11.75 -1.23
C VAL A 203 9.25 -10.27 -1.16
N ALA A 204 8.50 -9.84 -0.15
CA ALA A 204 8.25 -8.44 0.17
C ALA A 204 7.87 -8.27 1.64
N MET A 205 8.09 -7.08 2.19
CA MET A 205 7.74 -6.74 3.57
C MET A 205 7.62 -5.23 3.75
N VAL A 206 6.81 -4.81 4.72
CA VAL A 206 6.74 -3.41 5.15
C VAL A 206 8.15 -2.86 5.50
N PRO A 207 8.46 -1.58 5.19
CA PRO A 207 7.55 -0.54 4.71
C PRO A 207 7.11 -0.62 3.24
N ASP A 208 7.66 -1.53 2.42
CA ASP A 208 7.23 -1.69 1.03
C ASP A 208 5.72 -2.03 0.97
N LEU A 209 5.01 -1.46 0.00
CA LEU A 209 3.59 -1.67 -0.16
C LEU A 209 3.33 -3.00 -0.88
N ILE A 210 2.50 -3.85 -0.28
CA ILE A 210 2.02 -5.09 -0.88
C ILE A 210 0.56 -4.89 -1.24
N ALA A 211 0.26 -4.86 -2.54
CA ALA A 211 -1.08 -4.71 -3.07
C ALA A 211 -1.53 -6.02 -3.74
N ILE A 212 -2.74 -6.48 -3.41
CA ILE A 212 -3.35 -7.65 -4.06
C ILE A 212 -4.36 -7.13 -5.07
N LEU A 213 -4.11 -7.35 -6.34
CA LEU A 213 -4.93 -6.87 -7.45
C LEU A 213 -5.82 -8.01 -7.95
N ASP A 214 -7.09 -7.73 -8.22
CA ASP A 214 -7.93 -8.62 -9.02
C ASP A 214 -7.40 -8.69 -10.44
N ALA A 215 -6.99 -9.88 -10.89
CA ALA A 215 -6.38 -10.08 -12.19
C ALA A 215 -7.33 -9.77 -13.37
N GLN A 216 -8.65 -9.82 -13.15
CA GLN A 216 -9.64 -9.52 -14.18
C GLN A 216 -9.88 -8.03 -14.38
N THR A 217 -9.60 -7.21 -13.35
CA THR A 217 -9.93 -5.78 -13.38
C THR A 217 -8.73 -4.87 -13.17
N GLY A 218 -7.60 -5.40 -12.69
CA GLY A 218 -6.42 -4.64 -12.28
C GLY A 218 -6.60 -3.81 -11.01
N LYS A 219 -7.78 -3.84 -10.38
CA LYS A 219 -8.09 -3.06 -9.19
C LYS A 219 -7.53 -3.72 -7.94
N ALA A 220 -7.03 -2.91 -7.02
CA ALA A 220 -6.63 -3.39 -5.70
C ALA A 220 -7.86 -3.86 -4.91
N LEU A 221 -7.73 -5.03 -4.28
CA LEU A 221 -8.70 -5.58 -3.35
C LEU A 221 -8.38 -5.09 -1.94
N GLY A 222 -9.35 -4.48 -1.27
CA GLY A 222 -9.26 -4.23 0.16
C GLY A 222 -9.40 -5.53 0.96
N VAL A 223 -8.91 -5.54 2.21
CA VAL A 223 -9.05 -6.68 3.13
C VAL A 223 -10.49 -7.21 3.22
N PRO A 224 -11.57 -6.39 3.23
CA PRO A 224 -12.93 -6.90 3.22
C PRO A 224 -13.36 -7.62 1.94
N GLU A 225 -12.65 -7.43 0.84
CA GLU A 225 -12.99 -7.95 -0.48
C GLU A 225 -12.33 -9.31 -0.75
N PHE A 226 -11.31 -9.70 0.03
CA PHE A 226 -10.63 -10.99 -0.08
C PHE A 226 -11.62 -12.15 0.10
N ARG A 227 -11.73 -12.98 -0.94
CA ARG A 227 -12.66 -14.09 -1.02
C ARG A 227 -11.99 -15.27 -1.74
N TYR A 228 -12.35 -16.48 -1.32
CA TYR A 228 -11.91 -17.70 -1.99
C TYR A 228 -12.25 -17.66 -3.49
N GLY A 229 -11.33 -18.13 -4.33
CA GLY A 229 -11.54 -18.30 -5.76
C GLY A 229 -11.22 -17.08 -6.61
N VAL A 230 -10.95 -15.91 -6.01
CA VAL A 230 -10.54 -14.72 -6.76
C VAL A 230 -9.14 -14.92 -7.32
N ILE A 231 -8.97 -14.67 -8.61
CA ILE A 231 -7.68 -14.71 -9.30
C ILE A 231 -7.01 -13.36 -9.11
N VAL A 232 -5.76 -13.37 -8.65
CA VAL A 232 -5.05 -12.17 -8.23
C VAL A 232 -3.62 -12.10 -8.73
N HIS A 233 -3.16 -10.87 -8.92
CA HIS A 233 -1.74 -10.53 -9.03
C HIS A 233 -1.31 -9.82 -7.75
N VAL A 234 -0.27 -10.33 -7.09
CA VAL A 234 0.29 -9.70 -5.91
C VAL A 234 1.45 -8.81 -6.33
N LEU A 235 1.29 -7.51 -6.14
CA LEU A 235 2.24 -6.46 -6.54
C LEU A 235 2.97 -5.91 -5.31
N GLY A 236 4.29 -5.83 -5.38
CA GLY A 236 5.11 -5.12 -4.42
C GLY A 236 5.54 -3.76 -4.98
N ILE A 237 5.57 -2.72 -4.15
CA ILE A 237 5.99 -1.36 -4.52
C ILE A 237 6.98 -0.85 -3.47
N ALA A 238 8.17 -0.41 -3.92
CA ALA A 238 9.25 0.05 -3.06
C ALA A 238 8.84 1.27 -2.23
N ALA A 239 9.16 1.23 -0.94
CA ALA A 239 8.88 2.29 0.01
C ALA A 239 9.68 3.54 -0.28
N SER A 240 9.08 4.69 0.03
CA SER A 240 9.78 5.97 0.00
C SER A 240 11.02 5.95 0.91
N PRO A 241 12.14 6.58 0.50
CA PRO A 241 13.31 6.72 1.35
C PRO A 241 13.01 7.42 2.67
N ARG A 242 11.88 8.16 2.76
CA ARG A 242 11.33 8.72 4.01
C ARG A 242 11.11 7.67 5.10
N TRP A 243 10.90 6.40 4.75
CA TRP A 243 10.81 5.29 5.68
C TRP A 243 12.13 4.56 5.88
N THR A 244 12.88 4.33 4.81
CA THR A 244 14.02 3.41 4.83
C THR A 244 15.35 4.04 5.27
N ASP A 245 15.52 5.35 5.08
CA ASP A 245 16.79 6.04 5.37
C ASP A 245 16.99 6.40 6.85
N SER A 246 16.06 6.02 7.75
CA SER A 246 16.23 6.23 9.19
C SER A 246 15.95 4.95 9.97
N PRO A 247 16.74 4.63 11.01
CA PRO A 247 16.45 3.51 11.91
C PRO A 247 15.04 3.60 12.51
N ARG A 248 14.60 4.80 12.93
CA ARG A 248 13.26 5.02 13.47
C ARG A 248 12.16 4.73 12.46
N GLY A 249 12.36 5.02 11.18
CA GLY A 249 11.39 4.69 10.13
C GLY A 249 11.21 3.19 9.95
N LEU A 250 12.29 2.41 10.04
CA LEU A 250 12.22 0.95 10.02
C LEU A 250 11.66 0.37 11.32
N GLU A 251 11.91 1.01 12.46
CA GLU A 251 11.37 0.60 13.76
C GLU A 251 9.84 0.66 13.78
N ILE A 252 9.25 1.81 13.40
CA ILE A 252 7.79 2.02 13.48
C ILE A 252 7.05 1.62 12.20
N GLY A 253 7.73 1.61 11.05
CA GLY A 253 7.13 1.30 9.75
C GLY A 253 7.43 -0.10 9.25
N GLY A 254 8.38 -0.80 9.88
CA GLY A 254 8.82 -2.15 9.52
C GLY A 254 8.17 -3.25 10.35
N LEU A 255 8.69 -4.47 10.17
CA LEU A 255 8.13 -5.70 10.74
C LEU A 255 8.17 -5.78 12.27
N ALA A 256 9.14 -5.11 12.91
CA ALA A 256 9.30 -5.11 14.36
C ALA A 256 8.05 -4.55 15.08
N THR A 257 7.46 -3.48 14.56
CA THR A 257 6.24 -2.89 15.15
C THR A 257 5.03 -3.84 15.10
N PHE A 258 5.05 -4.82 14.19
CA PHE A 258 4.01 -5.83 14.07
C PHE A 258 4.34 -7.12 14.86
N GLY A 259 5.42 -7.11 15.65
CA GLY A 259 5.83 -8.22 16.50
C GLY A 259 6.68 -9.29 15.80
N TYR A 260 7.27 -8.98 14.64
CA TYR A 260 8.13 -9.91 13.90
C TYR A 260 9.60 -9.48 14.00
N ASP A 261 10.46 -10.41 14.45
CA ASP A 261 11.91 -10.23 14.48
C ASP A 261 12.54 -10.70 13.15
N ILE A 262 12.26 -9.95 12.08
CA ILE A 262 12.74 -10.23 10.72
C ILE A 262 13.34 -8.94 10.16
N PRO A 263 14.61 -8.96 9.70
CA PRO A 263 15.27 -7.76 9.18
C PRO A 263 14.64 -7.29 7.88
N TYR A 264 14.47 -5.98 7.74
CA TYR A 264 13.96 -5.38 6.51
C TYR A 264 14.89 -5.68 5.32
N LYS A 265 14.31 -6.24 4.26
CA LYS A 265 14.97 -6.43 2.96
C LYS A 265 14.24 -5.59 1.92
N PRO A 266 14.87 -4.54 1.36
CA PRO A 266 14.24 -3.70 0.35
C PRO A 266 13.77 -4.50 -0.85
N LEU A 267 12.53 -4.26 -1.29
CA LEU A 267 12.00 -4.82 -2.52
C LEU A 267 12.76 -4.30 -3.75
N GLY A 268 13.11 -3.02 -3.75
CA GLY A 268 13.68 -2.31 -4.89
C GLY A 268 14.10 -0.88 -4.54
N THR A 269 14.19 -0.03 -5.55
CA THR A 269 14.57 1.37 -5.43
C THR A 269 13.37 2.26 -5.71
N TYR A 270 13.04 3.13 -4.76
CA TYR A 270 11.97 4.10 -4.93
C TYR A 270 12.23 5.06 -6.08
N VAL A 271 11.22 5.23 -6.93
CA VAL A 271 11.19 6.26 -7.97
C VAL A 271 10.11 7.26 -7.60
N LYS A 272 10.50 8.54 -7.48
CA LYS A 272 9.55 9.62 -7.16
C LYS A 272 8.49 9.69 -8.27
N PRO A 273 7.19 9.58 -7.95
CA PRO A 273 6.13 9.66 -8.97
C PRO A 273 6.17 11.00 -9.71
N LYS A 274 5.89 10.97 -11.01
CA LYS A 274 5.79 12.19 -11.84
C LYS A 274 4.53 12.97 -11.46
N SER A 275 4.67 14.25 -11.16
CA SER A 275 3.53 15.11 -10.83
C SER A 275 2.59 15.25 -12.03
N VAL A 276 1.32 14.90 -11.87
CA VAL A 276 0.29 15.09 -12.90
C VAL A 276 -0.09 16.57 -13.01
N VAL A 277 0.08 17.34 -11.93
CA VAL A 277 -0.13 18.79 -11.96
C VAL A 277 0.91 19.45 -12.84
N LEU A 278 2.19 19.11 -12.70
CA LEU A 278 3.24 19.71 -13.53
C LEU A 278 3.23 19.20 -14.98
N GLU A 279 2.81 17.96 -15.21
CA GLU A 279 2.77 17.36 -16.55
C GLU A 279 1.59 17.83 -17.41
N PHE A 280 0.43 18.10 -16.79
CA PHE A 280 -0.82 18.44 -17.49
C PHE A 280 -1.35 19.84 -17.17
N ALA A 281 -0.57 20.71 -16.51
CA ALA A 281 -0.91 22.12 -16.29
C ALA A 281 -0.95 22.93 -17.59
#